data_AF-D1AAR5-F1
#
_entry.id   AF-D1AAR5-F1
#
_cell.length_a   1.000
_cell.length_b   1.000
_cell.length_c   1.000
_cell.angle_alpha   90.00
_cell.angle_beta   90.00
_cell.angle_gamma   90.00
#
_symmetry.space_group_name_H-M   'P 1'
#
loop_
_entity.id
_entity.type
_entity.pdbx_description
1 polymer ?
#
loop_
_entity_poly.entity_id
_entity_poly.type
_entity_poly.pdbx_seq_one_letter_code
_entity_poly.pdbx_strand_id
1 'polypeptide(L)'
;MLVPHPLDRPRSSLRLEDEPLGEGGQGVVTRVLGNEKLVYKEYLQNAGRPFAPALAELVEFGRGLPSADSRSLFEQSAWPLARVVHKGAVTGFLMREIPPEFTGPIGGKNRPVELQYLLYKPNHTWQSLHLPDGPGRVEIATAAVRFIDFLHSHRFVLGDISFRNLLWSQTRPYRIFMLDCDGVRRHGGEPVLPQAQTPEWDDPHLPKTGLDLDTDRYKIALLVGRVLSRNAYVRPGQKLELVEGVDSHVADAVTRLFDRAAAPHGLRPTAREWLQALSGRKWIAVKPPPVRVQQATPTNLAPLVTTSQQRIWRPISLPGQAQAPSASPKRAVPPAAPARPRPKVKSVPKPSSASASGPQPASLRNQPGKSTQPSPPQARTPLPARNTAPVARPKLGAQVVASAAFVEQRATLGARARFTDEEVARLIDLLIEKGGRRSVAELARLLGKLPDRIVMELGGVCRLLNLDDEQVLELRDDDQTLQLNIPLLKEQFLGVTS
;
A
#
# COMPACT_ATOMS: atom_id res chain seq x y z
N MET A 1 18.94 3.27 -25.05
CA MET A 1 17.63 3.05 -25.69
C MET A 1 16.83 2.10 -24.80
N LEU A 2 15.50 2.29 -24.69
CA LEU A 2 14.64 1.39 -23.94
C LEU A 2 14.62 0.01 -24.62
N VAL A 3 14.94 -1.04 -23.87
CA VAL A 3 14.77 -2.43 -24.35
C VAL A 3 13.29 -2.78 -24.24
N PRO A 4 12.60 -3.11 -25.35
CA PRO A 4 11.20 -3.52 -25.32
C PRO A 4 11.01 -4.76 -24.48
N HIS A 5 9.93 -4.80 -23.70
CA HIS A 5 9.51 -5.97 -22.93
C HIS A 5 8.17 -6.49 -23.47
N PRO A 6 7.95 -7.83 -23.55
CA PRO A 6 6.74 -8.40 -24.18
C PRO A 6 5.41 -7.96 -23.57
N LEU A 7 5.42 -7.51 -22.31
CA LEU A 7 4.25 -6.99 -21.60
C LEU A 7 4.12 -5.47 -21.64
N ASP A 8 5.00 -4.75 -22.33
CA ASP A 8 4.88 -3.31 -22.44
C ASP A 8 3.55 -2.93 -23.08
N ARG A 9 2.89 -1.94 -22.49
CA ARG A 9 1.63 -1.37 -22.98
C ARG A 9 1.87 0.05 -23.49
N PRO A 10 1.49 0.38 -24.74
CA PRO A 10 1.51 1.76 -25.20
C PRO A 10 0.55 2.60 -24.35
N ARG A 11 0.99 3.78 -23.90
CA ARG A 11 0.14 4.72 -23.13
C ARG A 11 -1.17 5.05 -23.86
N SER A 12 -1.13 5.13 -25.20
CA SER A 12 -2.29 5.38 -26.06
C SER A 12 -3.28 4.22 -26.16
N SER A 13 -2.92 3.02 -25.70
CA SER A 13 -3.82 1.86 -25.67
C SER A 13 -4.70 1.81 -24.42
N LEU A 14 -4.39 2.63 -23.40
CA LEU A 14 -5.13 2.68 -22.16
C LEU A 14 -6.31 3.64 -22.29
N ARG A 15 -7.50 3.17 -21.93
CA ARG A 15 -8.66 4.03 -21.68
C ARG A 15 -8.71 4.31 -20.19
N LEU A 16 -8.65 5.57 -19.80
CA LEU A 16 -8.58 5.97 -18.39
C LEU A 16 -9.85 6.71 -17.99
N GLU A 17 -10.19 6.66 -16.71
CA GLU A 17 -11.15 7.62 -16.14
C GLU A 17 -10.61 9.05 -16.24
N ASP A 18 -11.52 10.02 -16.32
CA ASP A 18 -11.15 11.44 -16.45
C ASP A 18 -10.50 11.96 -15.16
N GLU A 19 -11.04 11.54 -14.01
CA GLU A 19 -10.54 11.93 -12.69
C GLU A 19 -9.59 10.85 -12.13
N PRO A 20 -8.44 11.23 -11.57
CA PRO A 20 -7.55 10.29 -10.89
C PRO A 20 -8.16 9.78 -9.57
N LEU A 21 -7.78 8.57 -9.19
CA LEU A 21 -8.14 7.99 -7.89
C LEU A 21 -7.36 8.62 -6.74
N GLY A 22 -6.15 9.11 -7.04
CA GLY A 22 -5.30 9.78 -6.09
C GLY A 22 -3.98 10.22 -6.72
N GLU A 23 -3.33 11.16 -6.06
CA GLU A 23 -2.00 11.65 -6.38
C GLU A 23 -1.10 11.41 -5.17
N GLY A 24 -0.01 10.66 -5.38
CA GLY A 24 1.04 10.46 -4.40
C GLY A 24 2.29 11.25 -4.77
N GLY A 25 3.28 11.29 -3.87
CA GLY A 25 4.48 12.12 -4.07
C GLY A 25 5.36 11.78 -5.29
N GLN A 26 5.11 10.65 -5.96
CA GLN A 26 5.87 10.22 -7.14
C GLN A 26 5.00 9.91 -8.36
N GLY A 27 3.67 9.98 -8.25
CA GLY A 27 2.81 9.57 -9.35
C GLY A 27 1.33 9.80 -9.12
N VAL A 28 0.60 9.83 -10.22
CA VAL A 28 -0.86 9.89 -10.28
C VAL A 28 -1.40 8.50 -10.57
N VAL A 29 -2.43 8.07 -9.84
CA VAL A 29 -3.09 6.78 -10.04
C VAL A 29 -4.45 7.01 -10.69
N THR A 30 -4.65 6.46 -11.88
CA THR A 30 -5.92 6.57 -12.62
C THR A 30 -6.47 5.19 -12.94
N ARG A 31 -7.79 5.01 -12.79
CA ARG A 31 -8.44 3.74 -13.13
C ARG A 31 -8.38 3.51 -14.64
N VAL A 32 -8.08 2.27 -15.04
CA VAL A 32 -8.18 1.82 -16.42
C VAL A 32 -9.58 1.28 -16.67
N LEU A 33 -10.29 1.86 -17.63
CA LEU A 33 -11.64 1.46 -17.99
C LEU A 33 -11.63 0.04 -18.59
N GLY A 34 -12.42 -0.85 -17.99
CA GLY A 34 -12.55 -2.25 -18.39
C GLY A 34 -12.95 -3.17 -17.24
N ASN A 35 -13.01 -4.47 -17.49
CA ASN A 35 -13.44 -5.45 -16.50
C ASN A 35 -12.28 -5.97 -15.62
N GLU A 36 -11.03 -5.57 -15.91
CA GLU A 36 -9.83 -6.15 -15.32
C GLU A 36 -9.45 -5.56 -13.95
N LYS A 37 -10.19 -4.53 -13.47
CA LYS A 37 -9.92 -3.82 -12.20
C LYS A 37 -8.45 -3.41 -12.06
N LEU A 38 -7.96 -2.72 -13.09
CA LEU A 38 -6.58 -2.24 -13.17
C LEU A 38 -6.53 -0.74 -12.96
N VAL A 39 -5.43 -0.30 -12.39
CA VAL A 39 -5.06 1.11 -12.30
C VAL A 39 -3.72 1.32 -12.98
N TYR A 40 -3.54 2.51 -13.53
CA TYR A 40 -2.29 2.97 -14.10
C TYR A 40 -1.67 3.99 -13.15
N LYS A 41 -0.47 3.70 -12.64
CA LYS A 41 0.36 4.67 -11.90
C LYS A 41 1.28 5.36 -12.90
N GLU A 42 1.02 6.63 -13.17
CA GLU A 42 1.81 7.51 -14.03
C GLU A 42 2.82 8.29 -13.17
N TYR A 43 4.10 8.23 -13.51
CA TYR A 43 5.13 8.96 -12.78
C TYR A 43 5.07 10.46 -13.06
N LEU A 44 5.20 11.26 -12.00
CA LEU A 44 5.30 12.71 -12.15
C LEU A 44 6.64 13.10 -12.78
N GLN A 45 6.67 14.22 -13.52
CA GLN A 45 7.90 14.68 -14.18
C GLN A 45 9.02 15.03 -13.20
N ASN A 46 8.66 15.51 -12.00
CA ASN A 46 9.60 15.87 -10.93
C ASN A 46 10.06 14.66 -10.09
N ALA A 47 9.46 13.47 -10.26
CA ALA A 47 9.86 12.26 -9.53
C ALA A 47 11.20 11.68 -10.03
N GLY A 48 11.72 12.19 -11.16
CA GLY A 48 12.90 11.69 -11.83
C GLY A 48 12.59 10.73 -12.96
N ARG A 49 13.63 10.27 -13.66
CA ARG A 49 13.47 9.34 -14.78
C ARG A 49 13.43 7.89 -14.27
N PRO A 50 12.36 7.13 -14.51
CA PRO A 50 12.28 5.74 -14.06
C PRO A 50 13.37 4.86 -14.68
N PHE A 51 14.02 4.05 -13.85
CA PHE A 51 14.97 3.04 -14.29
C PHE A 51 14.21 1.81 -14.83
N ALA A 52 13.96 1.83 -16.13
CA ALA A 52 13.13 0.84 -16.83
C ALA A 52 13.53 -0.65 -16.65
N PRO A 53 14.82 -1.02 -16.49
CA PRO A 53 15.20 -2.40 -16.20
C PRO A 53 14.72 -2.90 -14.84
N ALA A 54 14.77 -2.09 -13.79
CA ALA A 54 14.28 -2.49 -12.46
C ALA A 54 12.76 -2.78 -12.50
N LEU A 55 12.00 -1.94 -13.19
CA LEU A 55 10.56 -2.15 -13.31
C LEU A 55 10.23 -3.38 -14.17
N ALA A 56 11.03 -3.68 -15.21
CA ALA A 56 10.89 -4.92 -15.96
C ALA A 56 11.17 -6.15 -15.10
N GLU A 57 12.20 -6.11 -14.26
CA GLU A 57 12.52 -7.20 -13.33
C GLU A 57 11.36 -7.51 -12.37
N LEU A 58 10.66 -6.48 -11.87
CA LEU A 58 9.46 -6.70 -11.03
C LEU A 58 8.34 -7.39 -11.81
N VAL A 59 8.07 -6.93 -13.03
CA VAL A 59 7.05 -7.54 -13.91
C VAL A 59 7.39 -9.01 -14.22
N GLU A 60 8.66 -9.28 -14.53
CA GLU A 60 9.16 -10.63 -14.83
C GLU A 60 9.09 -11.54 -13.61
N PHE A 61 9.46 -11.04 -12.42
CA PHE A 61 9.37 -11.80 -11.18
C PHE A 61 7.94 -12.24 -10.90
N GLY A 62 6.98 -11.31 -10.91
CA GLY A 62 5.58 -11.62 -10.59
C GLY A 62 4.97 -12.65 -11.55
N ARG A 63 5.34 -12.58 -12.84
CA ARG A 63 4.89 -13.53 -13.86
C ARG A 63 5.63 -14.87 -13.82
N GLY A 64 6.91 -14.87 -13.43
CA GLY A 64 7.77 -16.05 -13.41
C GLY A 64 7.51 -16.99 -12.22
N LEU A 65 6.77 -16.53 -11.21
CA LEU A 65 6.38 -17.33 -10.06
C LEU A 65 5.43 -18.48 -10.44
N PRO A 66 5.45 -19.61 -9.71
CA PRO A 66 4.40 -20.62 -9.79
C PRO A 66 3.01 -20.01 -9.63
N SER A 67 2.00 -20.57 -10.30
CA SER A 67 0.66 -19.96 -10.36
C SER A 67 0.02 -19.65 -9.00
N ALA A 68 0.32 -20.46 -7.97
CA ALA A 68 -0.17 -20.21 -6.61
C ALA A 68 0.50 -18.98 -5.97
N ASP A 69 1.83 -18.87 -6.08
CA ASP A 69 2.62 -17.78 -5.52
C ASP A 69 2.37 -16.47 -6.27
N SER A 70 2.28 -16.53 -7.61
CA SER A 70 1.93 -15.38 -8.45
C SER A 70 0.55 -14.83 -8.10
N ARG A 71 -0.45 -15.71 -7.94
CA ARG A 71 -1.79 -15.31 -7.47
C ARG A 71 -1.73 -14.67 -6.10
N SER A 72 -1.01 -15.30 -5.17
CA SER A 72 -0.85 -14.80 -3.80
C SER A 72 -0.17 -13.43 -3.76
N LEU A 73 0.86 -13.21 -4.58
CA LEU A 73 1.54 -11.92 -4.73
C LEU A 73 0.56 -10.85 -5.20
N PHE A 74 -0.15 -11.10 -6.31
CA PHE A 74 -1.07 -10.12 -6.87
C PHE A 74 -2.30 -9.87 -5.99
N GLU A 75 -2.76 -10.85 -5.20
CA GLU A 75 -3.87 -10.65 -4.25
C GLU A 75 -3.49 -9.81 -3.03
N GLN A 76 -2.20 -9.74 -2.70
CA GLN A 76 -1.69 -9.04 -1.51
C GLN A 76 -0.88 -7.79 -1.85
N SER A 77 -0.86 -7.34 -3.10
CA SER A 77 -0.09 -6.16 -3.47
C SER A 77 -0.51 -5.49 -4.78
N ALA A 78 -0.21 -4.20 -4.87
CA ALA A 78 -0.25 -3.40 -6.09
C ALA A 78 1.00 -3.66 -6.95
N TRP A 79 1.35 -4.94 -7.14
CA TRP A 79 2.57 -5.33 -7.86
C TRP A 79 2.53 -4.90 -9.35
N PRO A 80 3.66 -4.47 -9.93
CA PRO A 80 3.71 -4.14 -11.35
C PRO A 80 3.37 -5.34 -12.26
N LEU A 81 2.37 -5.15 -13.12
CA LEU A 81 1.90 -6.15 -14.10
C LEU A 81 2.47 -5.93 -15.49
N ALA A 82 2.70 -4.66 -15.85
CA ALA A 82 3.19 -4.23 -17.15
C ALA A 82 3.77 -2.82 -17.06
N ARG A 83 4.84 -2.54 -17.80
CA ARG A 83 5.31 -1.16 -17.97
C ARG A 83 4.42 -0.46 -19.00
N VAL A 84 4.15 0.81 -18.76
CA VAL A 84 3.46 1.68 -19.71
C VAL A 84 4.50 2.56 -20.39
N VAL A 85 4.45 2.60 -21.72
CA VAL A 85 5.48 3.24 -22.55
C VAL A 85 4.85 4.31 -23.44
N HIS A 86 5.50 5.48 -23.50
CA HIS A 86 5.17 6.55 -24.42
C HIS A 86 6.45 7.09 -25.08
N LYS A 87 6.46 7.20 -26.42
CA LYS A 87 7.60 7.73 -27.19
C LYS A 87 8.96 7.11 -26.81
N GLY A 88 8.99 5.80 -26.56
CA GLY A 88 10.22 5.07 -26.23
C GLY A 88 10.74 5.26 -24.80
N ALA A 89 9.94 5.83 -23.89
CA ALA A 89 10.23 5.95 -22.47
C ALA A 89 9.12 5.31 -21.62
N VAL A 90 9.50 4.72 -20.48
CA VAL A 90 8.55 4.26 -19.47
C VAL A 90 7.95 5.48 -18.79
N THR A 91 6.61 5.58 -18.79
CA THR A 91 5.85 6.64 -18.11
C THR A 91 5.24 6.16 -16.80
N GLY A 92 5.16 4.85 -16.59
CA GLY A 92 4.51 4.28 -15.42
C GLY A 92 4.30 2.77 -15.55
N PHE A 93 3.37 2.23 -14.78
CA PHE A 93 3.02 0.81 -14.82
C PHE A 93 1.54 0.54 -14.53
N LEU A 94 1.07 -0.59 -15.02
CA LEU A 94 -0.23 -1.15 -14.65
C LEU A 94 -0.09 -2.00 -13.39
N MET A 95 -1.05 -1.87 -12.49
CA MET A 95 -1.17 -2.67 -11.28
C MET A 95 -2.66 -2.94 -10.97
N ARG A 96 -2.92 -3.86 -10.05
CA ARG A 96 -4.28 -4.11 -9.59
C ARG A 96 -4.80 -2.91 -8.80
N GLU A 97 -6.09 -2.63 -8.98
CA GLU A 97 -6.82 -1.74 -8.09
C GLU A 97 -6.90 -2.32 -6.67
N ILE A 98 -6.92 -1.44 -5.66
CA ILE A 98 -7.09 -1.81 -4.25
C ILE A 98 -8.42 -2.56 -4.10
N PRO A 99 -8.41 -3.82 -3.62
CA PRO A 99 -9.63 -4.56 -3.41
C PRO A 99 -10.52 -3.93 -2.30
N PRO A 100 -11.87 -3.95 -2.44
CA PRO A 100 -12.78 -3.28 -1.51
C PRO A 100 -12.63 -3.70 -0.04
N GLU A 101 -12.16 -4.92 0.25
CA GLU A 101 -11.93 -5.39 1.61
C GLU A 101 -10.84 -4.63 2.37
N PHE A 102 -9.97 -3.91 1.66
CA PHE A 102 -8.94 -3.03 2.21
C PHE A 102 -9.39 -1.57 2.28
N THR A 103 -10.68 -1.31 2.15
CA THR A 103 -11.28 0.03 2.27
C THR A 103 -12.30 0.10 3.40
N GLY A 104 -12.45 1.28 3.99
CA GLY A 104 -13.37 1.51 5.11
C GLY A 104 -13.83 2.97 5.22
N PRO A 105 -14.87 3.23 6.03
CA PRO A 105 -15.44 4.57 6.18
C PRO A 105 -14.52 5.47 7.02
N ILE A 106 -13.78 6.36 6.36
CA ILE A 106 -12.82 7.31 6.93
C ILE A 106 -13.14 8.71 6.39
N GLY A 107 -13.39 9.65 7.29
CA GLY A 107 -13.74 11.04 6.94
C GLY A 107 -14.99 11.10 6.05
N GLY A 108 -16.00 10.26 6.34
CA GLY A 108 -17.25 10.20 5.56
C GLY A 108 -17.16 9.54 4.18
N LYS A 109 -15.98 9.07 3.76
CA LYS A 109 -15.73 8.44 2.45
C LYS A 109 -15.14 7.04 2.63
N ASN A 110 -15.26 6.20 1.62
CA ASN A 110 -14.61 4.90 1.63
C ASN A 110 -13.15 5.04 1.17
N ARG A 111 -12.19 4.85 2.08
CA ARG A 111 -10.75 5.05 1.83
C ARG A 111 -9.93 3.81 2.14
N PRO A 112 -8.71 3.68 1.59
CA PRO A 112 -7.78 2.64 1.99
C PRO A 112 -7.56 2.61 3.51
N VAL A 113 -7.63 1.41 4.09
CA VAL A 113 -7.42 1.20 5.52
C VAL A 113 -5.96 0.86 5.76
N GLU A 114 -5.15 1.90 5.85
CA GLU A 114 -3.73 1.83 6.14
C GLU A 114 -3.44 1.26 7.54
N LEU A 115 -2.23 0.73 7.72
CA LEU A 115 -1.77 0.26 9.01
C LEU A 115 -1.80 1.37 10.07
N GLN A 116 -1.72 2.66 9.70
CA GLN A 116 -1.68 3.78 10.63
C GLN A 116 -2.83 3.79 11.65
N TYR A 117 -4.01 3.34 11.24
CA TYR A 117 -5.19 3.25 12.10
C TYR A 117 -5.04 2.21 13.23
N LEU A 118 -4.03 1.33 13.16
CA LEU A 118 -3.65 0.44 14.26
C LEU A 118 -2.63 1.06 15.21
N LEU A 119 -1.93 2.11 14.80
CA LEU A 119 -0.82 2.73 15.54
C LEU A 119 -1.27 3.91 16.41
N TYR A 120 -2.28 4.64 15.96
CA TYR A 120 -2.82 5.82 16.66
C TYR A 120 -4.12 5.49 17.41
N LYS A 121 -4.54 6.43 18.28
CA LYS A 121 -5.88 6.37 18.88
C LYS A 121 -6.91 6.87 17.85
N PRO A 122 -8.08 6.23 17.74
CA PRO A 122 -9.16 6.72 16.89
C PRO A 122 -9.52 8.15 17.20
N ASN A 123 -9.67 8.96 16.17
CA ASN A 123 -10.21 10.31 16.24
C ASN A 123 -11.63 10.35 15.65
N HIS A 124 -12.28 11.50 15.64
CA HIS A 124 -13.65 11.63 15.10
C HIS A 124 -13.81 11.26 13.61
N THR A 125 -12.76 11.31 12.78
CA THR A 125 -12.87 11.02 11.33
C THR A 125 -12.88 9.52 11.03
N TRP A 126 -12.28 8.68 11.89
CA TRP A 126 -12.22 7.23 11.68
C TRP A 126 -12.56 6.38 12.91
N GLN A 127 -13.12 6.97 13.96
CA GLN A 127 -13.64 6.24 15.14
C GLN A 127 -14.67 5.14 14.80
N SER A 128 -15.32 5.21 13.65
CA SER A 128 -16.23 4.17 13.16
C SER A 128 -15.53 2.92 12.61
N LEU A 129 -14.21 2.97 12.42
CA LEU A 129 -13.43 1.86 11.91
C LEU A 129 -13.36 0.74 12.96
N HIS A 130 -13.64 -0.50 12.54
CA HIS A 130 -13.60 -1.63 13.46
C HIS A 130 -12.15 -2.05 13.72
N LEU A 131 -11.62 -1.68 14.90
CA LEU A 131 -10.25 -2.03 15.26
C LEU A 131 -10.13 -3.46 15.81
N PRO A 132 -9.12 -4.23 15.36
CA PRO A 132 -8.85 -5.56 15.87
C PRO A 132 -8.38 -5.54 17.33
N ASP A 133 -8.77 -6.60 18.05
CA ASP A 133 -8.26 -6.97 19.37
C ASP A 133 -6.81 -7.49 19.30
N GLY A 134 -6.21 -7.82 20.46
CA GLY A 134 -4.85 -8.36 20.53
C GLY A 134 -4.59 -9.53 19.57
N PRO A 135 -5.42 -10.59 19.55
CA PRO A 135 -5.28 -11.68 18.60
C PRO A 135 -5.43 -11.25 17.13
N GLY A 136 -6.35 -10.34 16.81
CA GLY A 136 -6.50 -9.79 15.47
C GLY A 136 -5.27 -8.99 15.01
N ARG A 137 -4.66 -8.23 15.91
CA ARG A 137 -3.40 -7.50 15.64
C ARG A 137 -2.24 -8.45 15.38
N VAL A 138 -2.17 -9.57 16.11
CA VAL A 138 -1.20 -10.65 15.83
C VAL A 138 -1.44 -11.27 14.46
N GLU A 139 -2.69 -11.47 14.04
CA GLU A 139 -3.04 -11.98 12.71
C GLU A 139 -2.57 -11.03 11.60
N ILE A 140 -2.83 -9.72 11.73
CA ILE A 140 -2.38 -8.69 10.78
C ILE A 140 -0.84 -8.62 10.72
N ALA A 141 -0.17 -8.57 11.88
CA ALA A 141 1.29 -8.55 11.94
C ALA A 141 1.87 -9.81 11.29
N THR A 142 1.27 -10.97 11.53
CA THR A 142 1.68 -12.25 10.90
C THR A 142 1.52 -12.21 9.39
N ALA A 143 0.41 -11.69 8.88
CA ALA A 143 0.16 -11.57 7.45
C ALA A 143 1.20 -10.65 6.79
N ALA A 144 1.46 -9.48 7.37
CA ALA A 144 2.46 -8.53 6.88
C ALA A 144 3.87 -9.15 6.86
N VAL A 145 4.32 -9.70 7.99
CA VAL A 145 5.66 -10.32 8.10
C VAL A 145 5.79 -11.51 7.16
N ARG A 146 4.71 -12.28 6.93
CA ARG A 146 4.73 -13.42 6.00
C ARG A 146 4.97 -12.99 4.57
N PHE A 147 4.32 -11.90 4.16
CA PHE A 147 4.52 -11.33 2.83
C PHE A 147 5.95 -10.78 2.66
N ILE A 148 6.49 -10.12 3.70
CA ILE A 148 7.87 -9.63 3.70
C ILE A 148 8.87 -10.80 3.65
N ASP A 149 8.65 -11.86 4.43
CA ASP A 149 9.48 -13.08 4.41
C ASP A 149 9.50 -13.73 3.01
N PHE A 150 8.34 -13.79 2.34
CA PHE A 150 8.25 -14.27 0.96
C PHE A 150 9.15 -13.48 0.00
N LEU A 151 9.12 -12.15 0.05
CA LEU A 151 9.97 -11.29 -0.78
C LEU A 151 11.45 -11.38 -0.39
N HIS A 152 11.77 -11.41 0.90
CA HIS A 152 13.12 -11.58 1.43
C HIS A 152 13.73 -12.93 1.00
N SER A 153 12.92 -14.00 0.93
CA SER A 153 13.37 -15.32 0.45
C SER A 153 13.80 -15.31 -1.02
N HIS A 154 13.26 -14.37 -1.81
CA HIS A 154 13.65 -14.12 -3.21
C HIS A 154 14.72 -13.02 -3.35
N ARG A 155 15.30 -12.58 -2.23
CA ARG A 155 16.31 -11.52 -2.11
C ARG A 155 15.83 -10.16 -2.62
N PHE A 156 14.55 -9.84 -2.40
CA PHE A 156 14.04 -8.48 -2.63
C PHE A 156 14.16 -7.64 -1.36
N VAL A 157 14.60 -6.40 -1.55
CA VAL A 157 14.59 -5.32 -0.56
C VAL A 157 13.35 -4.49 -0.84
N LEU A 158 12.49 -4.31 0.16
CA LEU A 158 11.26 -3.52 0.04
C LEU A 158 11.56 -2.03 0.14
N GLY A 159 12.48 -1.65 1.04
CA GLY A 159 12.98 -0.29 1.18
C GLY A 159 12.06 0.63 1.96
N ASP A 160 10.75 0.64 1.69
CA ASP A 160 9.77 1.48 2.38
C ASP A 160 8.65 0.68 3.05
N ILE A 161 9.03 -0.19 3.99
CA ILE A 161 8.09 -0.80 4.94
C ILE A 161 7.64 0.30 5.89
N SER A 162 6.38 0.74 5.76
CA SER A 162 5.80 1.80 6.57
C SER A 162 4.30 1.61 6.79
N PHE A 163 3.70 2.43 7.65
CA PHE A 163 2.25 2.36 7.88
C PHE A 163 1.41 2.79 6.67
N ARG A 164 1.98 3.58 5.75
CA ARG A 164 1.27 4.09 4.57
C ARG A 164 1.25 3.10 3.42
N ASN A 165 2.27 2.26 3.32
CA ASN A 165 2.43 1.33 2.19
C ASN A 165 1.81 -0.05 2.45
N LEU A 166 1.08 -0.21 3.55
CA LEU A 166 0.44 -1.47 3.91
C LEU A 166 -0.99 -1.19 4.38
N LEU A 167 -1.94 -1.84 3.71
CA LEU A 167 -3.34 -1.86 4.09
C LEU A 167 -3.67 -3.15 4.84
N TRP A 168 -4.73 -3.13 5.64
CA TRP A 168 -5.27 -4.32 6.30
C TRP A 168 -6.78 -4.44 6.07
N SER A 169 -7.30 -5.67 6.02
CA SER A 169 -8.73 -5.89 5.77
C SER A 169 -9.59 -5.63 7.00
N GLN A 170 -10.78 -5.05 6.84
CA GLN A 170 -11.68 -4.75 7.97
C GLN A 170 -12.33 -6.01 8.60
N THR A 171 -12.25 -7.15 7.93
CA THR A 171 -12.88 -8.41 8.37
C THR A 171 -11.89 -9.56 8.41
N ARG A 172 -12.21 -10.56 9.26
CA ARG A 172 -11.45 -11.82 9.36
C ARG A 172 -11.76 -12.76 8.19
N PRO A 173 -10.81 -13.62 7.77
CA PRO A 173 -9.41 -13.62 8.21
C PRO A 173 -8.70 -12.34 7.76
N TYR A 174 -7.91 -11.75 8.65
CA TYR A 174 -7.24 -10.50 8.38
C TYR A 174 -6.17 -10.70 7.31
N ARG A 175 -6.21 -9.84 6.28
CA ARG A 175 -5.28 -9.83 5.15
C ARG A 175 -4.53 -8.51 5.10
N ILE A 176 -3.47 -8.49 4.30
CA ILE A 176 -2.71 -7.28 4.00
C ILE A 176 -2.71 -7.02 2.50
N PHE A 177 -2.53 -5.75 2.13
CA PHE A 177 -2.29 -5.34 0.75
C PHE A 177 -1.17 -4.29 0.71
N MET A 178 -0.05 -4.61 0.04
CA MET A 178 1.08 -3.70 -0.11
C MET A 178 0.87 -2.72 -1.27
N LEU A 179 1.08 -1.44 -0.99
CA LEU A 179 1.11 -0.36 -1.97
C LEU A 179 2.55 -0.07 -2.40
N ASP A 180 2.72 0.78 -3.42
CA ASP A 180 4.02 1.31 -3.85
C ASP A 180 5.11 0.23 -4.04
N CYS A 181 4.74 -0.84 -4.73
CA CYS A 181 5.62 -1.98 -5.01
C CYS A 181 6.74 -1.67 -6.00
N ASP A 182 6.71 -0.52 -6.67
CA ASP A 182 7.77 -0.07 -7.58
C ASP A 182 9.03 0.43 -6.86
N GLY A 183 8.97 0.63 -5.55
CA GLY A 183 10.16 0.80 -4.70
C GLY A 183 10.90 -0.51 -4.40
N VAL A 184 10.25 -1.66 -4.58
CA VAL A 184 10.87 -2.96 -4.34
C VAL A 184 11.97 -3.22 -5.37
N ARG A 185 13.10 -3.80 -4.94
CA ARG A 185 14.21 -4.09 -5.85
C ARG A 185 15.01 -5.31 -5.41
N ARG A 186 15.69 -5.96 -6.35
CA ARG A 186 16.61 -7.04 -6.00
C ARG A 186 17.74 -6.49 -5.12
N HIS A 187 18.16 -7.27 -4.13
CA HIS A 187 19.29 -6.92 -3.28
C HIS A 187 20.55 -6.64 -4.10
N GLY A 188 21.09 -5.43 -3.96
CA GLY A 188 22.22 -4.90 -4.74
C GLY A 188 21.87 -4.32 -6.11
N GLY A 189 20.60 -4.39 -6.52
CA GLY A 189 20.10 -3.75 -7.75
C GLY A 189 19.71 -2.29 -7.55
N GLU A 190 19.59 -1.57 -8.66
CA GLU A 190 19.13 -0.18 -8.71
C GLU A 190 17.61 -0.08 -8.49
N PRO A 191 17.10 0.94 -7.78
CA PRO A 191 15.67 1.17 -7.64
C PRO A 191 15.05 1.76 -8.93
N VAL A 192 13.73 1.66 -9.08
CA VAL A 192 13.01 2.30 -10.21
C VAL A 192 13.11 3.83 -10.13
N LEU A 193 12.96 4.39 -8.93
CA LEU A 193 13.11 5.81 -8.62
C LEU A 193 13.89 5.96 -7.31
N PRO A 194 14.48 7.15 -7.03
CA PRO A 194 15.08 7.42 -5.72
C PRO A 194 14.10 7.12 -4.58
N GLN A 195 14.55 6.32 -3.61
CA GLN A 195 13.71 5.89 -2.49
C GLN A 195 13.78 6.92 -1.36
N ALA A 196 12.65 7.52 -1.03
CA ALA A 196 12.51 8.32 0.18
C ALA A 196 12.45 7.40 1.42
N GLN A 197 12.69 7.98 2.60
CA GLN A 197 12.38 7.32 3.85
C GLN A 197 11.08 7.90 4.41
N THR A 198 10.15 7.03 4.80
CA THR A 198 9.01 7.45 5.60
C THR A 198 9.49 8.02 6.94
N PRO A 199 9.12 9.26 7.30
CA PRO A 199 9.48 9.84 8.60
C PRO A 199 9.04 8.93 9.75
N GLU A 200 9.86 8.88 10.81
CA GLU A 200 9.68 7.98 11.96
C GLU A 200 9.76 6.48 11.65
N TRP A 201 10.09 6.09 10.42
CA TRP A 201 10.36 4.69 10.03
C TRP A 201 11.79 4.49 9.54
N ASP A 202 12.63 5.50 9.72
CA ASP A 202 14.04 5.49 9.40
C ASP A 202 14.82 4.51 10.30
N ASP A 203 15.78 3.82 9.68
CA ASP A 203 16.77 3.01 10.39
C ASP A 203 17.91 3.92 10.87
N PRO A 204 18.16 4.00 12.20
CA PRO A 204 19.23 4.84 12.75
C PRO A 204 20.64 4.38 12.34
N HIS A 205 20.79 3.15 11.85
CA HIS A 205 22.07 2.59 11.38
C HIS A 205 22.04 2.31 9.86
N LEU A 206 21.32 3.13 9.09
CA LEU A 206 21.30 3.06 7.63
C LEU A 206 22.75 3.06 7.07
N PRO A 207 23.19 2.02 6.33
CA PRO A 207 24.53 1.98 5.80
C PRO A 207 24.69 2.97 4.64
N LYS A 208 25.94 3.41 4.39
CA LYS A 208 26.26 4.35 3.30
C LYS A 208 25.90 3.81 1.90
N THR A 209 25.79 2.49 1.77
CA THR A 209 25.36 1.81 0.54
C THR A 209 23.86 1.92 0.27
N GLY A 210 23.10 2.51 1.18
CA GLY A 210 21.65 2.66 1.08
C GLY A 210 20.89 1.49 1.71
N LEU A 211 19.60 1.37 1.35
CA LEU A 211 18.71 0.37 1.91
C LEU A 211 19.18 -1.06 1.56
N ASP A 212 18.92 -2.01 2.45
CA ASP A 212 19.17 -3.43 2.22
C ASP A 212 18.22 -4.31 3.05
N LEU A 213 18.44 -5.63 3.00
CA LEU A 213 17.61 -6.59 3.74
C LEU A 213 17.64 -6.36 5.25
N ASP A 214 18.75 -5.87 5.82
CA ASP A 214 18.85 -5.65 7.25
C ASP A 214 18.19 -4.33 7.68
N THR A 215 18.17 -3.33 6.80
CA THR A 215 17.33 -2.13 7.00
C THR A 215 15.85 -2.48 7.00
N ASP A 216 15.41 -3.39 6.12
CA ASP A 216 14.04 -3.92 6.16
C ASP A 216 13.77 -4.65 7.48
N ARG A 217 14.73 -5.44 8.00
CA ARG A 217 14.56 -6.14 9.30
C ARG A 217 14.32 -5.20 10.46
N TYR A 218 14.97 -4.04 10.47
CA TYR A 218 14.68 -2.99 11.44
C TYR A 218 13.25 -2.48 11.29
N LYS A 219 12.78 -2.25 10.05
CA LYS A 219 11.40 -1.80 9.78
C LYS A 219 10.35 -2.88 10.08
N ILE A 220 10.68 -4.16 9.96
CA ILE A 220 9.83 -5.26 10.44
C ILE A 220 9.61 -5.14 11.95
N ALA A 221 10.67 -4.85 12.71
CA ALA A 221 10.56 -4.66 14.16
C ALA A 221 9.65 -3.47 14.49
N LEU A 222 9.80 -2.34 13.79
CA LEU A 222 8.88 -1.20 13.92
C LEU A 222 7.44 -1.60 13.60
N LEU A 223 7.20 -2.31 12.49
CA LEU A 223 5.87 -2.76 12.11
C LEU A 223 5.23 -3.61 13.21
N VAL A 224 5.92 -4.66 13.66
CA VAL A 224 5.38 -5.59 14.66
C VAL A 224 5.18 -4.89 16.00
N GLY A 225 6.19 -4.16 16.49
CA GLY A 225 6.12 -3.46 17.77
C GLY A 225 5.00 -2.44 17.81
N ARG A 226 4.87 -1.60 16.76
CA ARG A 226 3.86 -0.53 16.71
C ARG A 226 2.44 -1.06 16.55
N VAL A 227 2.24 -2.11 15.74
CA VAL A 227 0.93 -2.75 15.58
C VAL A 227 0.47 -3.41 16.89
N LEU A 228 1.37 -4.11 17.59
CA LEU A 228 1.02 -4.83 18.81
C LEU A 228 0.97 -3.96 20.06
N SER A 229 1.54 -2.76 20.05
CA SER A 229 1.49 -1.81 21.18
C SER A 229 0.50 -0.67 21.00
N ARG A 230 -0.01 -0.43 19.78
CA ARG A 230 -0.75 0.80 19.42
C ARG A 230 0.03 2.05 19.86
N ASN A 231 1.33 2.06 19.55
CA ASN A 231 2.23 3.17 19.82
C ASN A 231 3.01 3.48 18.55
N ALA A 232 2.67 4.59 17.89
CA ALA A 232 3.31 4.98 16.63
C ALA A 232 4.80 5.33 16.73
N TYR A 233 5.32 5.54 17.94
CA TYR A 233 6.66 6.09 18.16
C TYR A 233 7.61 5.12 18.84
N VAL A 234 7.15 3.93 19.25
CA VAL A 234 8.04 2.94 19.85
C VAL A 234 9.11 2.50 18.83
N ARG A 235 10.35 2.40 19.28
CA ARG A 235 11.52 1.94 18.52
C ARG A 235 12.19 0.75 19.20
N PRO A 236 12.84 -0.15 18.45
CA PRO A 236 13.60 -1.28 19.00
C PRO A 236 14.50 -0.87 20.17
N GLY A 237 14.51 -1.69 21.22
CA GLY A 237 15.26 -1.44 22.46
C GLY A 237 14.57 -0.51 23.47
N GLN A 238 13.43 0.08 23.12
CA GLN A 238 12.55 0.73 24.09
C GLN A 238 11.58 -0.28 24.72
N LYS A 239 11.09 0.04 25.92
CA LYS A 239 10.08 -0.78 26.61
C LYS A 239 8.85 -0.94 25.70
N LEU A 240 8.51 -2.19 25.40
CA LEU A 240 7.38 -2.55 24.56
C LEU A 240 6.18 -2.96 25.42
N GLU A 241 5.15 -2.11 25.46
CA GLU A 241 3.90 -2.38 26.16
C GLU A 241 2.85 -2.83 25.15
N LEU A 242 2.51 -4.12 25.15
CA LEU A 242 1.56 -4.70 24.20
C LEU A 242 0.11 -4.46 24.63
N VAL A 243 -0.78 -4.42 23.65
CA VAL A 243 -2.23 -4.36 23.89
C VAL A 243 -2.73 -5.60 24.61
N GLU A 244 -3.84 -5.46 25.31
CA GLU A 244 -4.53 -6.57 25.97
C GLU A 244 -4.95 -7.66 24.97
N GLY A 245 -4.94 -8.93 25.43
CA GLY A 245 -5.37 -10.08 24.65
C GLY A 245 -4.27 -10.72 23.78
N VAL A 246 -3.06 -10.16 23.73
CA VAL A 246 -1.90 -10.85 23.13
C VAL A 246 -1.47 -11.99 24.05
N ASP A 247 -1.34 -13.20 23.49
CA ASP A 247 -0.87 -14.38 24.25
C ASP A 247 0.51 -14.12 24.88
N SER A 248 0.71 -14.55 26.13
CA SER A 248 1.94 -14.26 26.88
C SER A 248 3.20 -14.83 26.24
N HIS A 249 3.12 -16.00 25.58
CA HIS A 249 4.29 -16.56 24.89
C HIS A 249 4.65 -15.76 23.65
N VAL A 250 3.62 -15.26 22.93
CA VAL A 250 3.82 -14.34 21.80
C VAL A 250 4.40 -13.03 22.32
N ALA A 251 3.85 -12.48 23.40
CA ALA A 251 4.32 -11.23 24.01
C ALA A 251 5.79 -11.31 24.41
N ASP A 252 6.19 -12.37 25.11
CA ASP A 252 7.56 -12.60 25.54
C ASP A 252 8.51 -12.77 24.34
N ALA A 253 8.10 -13.53 23.33
CA ALA A 253 8.93 -13.76 22.14
C ALA A 253 9.09 -12.49 21.30
N VAL A 254 8.01 -11.75 21.08
CA VAL A 254 8.01 -10.47 20.37
C VAL A 254 8.89 -9.46 21.10
N THR A 255 8.77 -9.34 22.42
CA THR A 255 9.57 -8.39 23.22
C THR A 255 11.05 -8.69 23.09
N ARG A 256 11.47 -9.96 23.20
CA ARG A 256 12.89 -10.34 23.01
C ARG A 256 13.41 -10.02 21.61
N LEU A 257 12.62 -10.28 20.56
CA LEU A 257 13.04 -9.94 19.20
C LEU A 257 13.07 -8.42 18.96
N PHE A 258 12.14 -7.69 19.57
CA PHE A 258 12.09 -6.24 19.49
C PHE A 258 13.32 -5.58 20.12
N ASP A 259 13.76 -6.08 21.29
CA ASP A 259 15.01 -5.64 21.91
C ASP A 259 16.21 -5.97 21.04
N ARG A 260 16.27 -7.20 20.50
CA ARG A 260 17.38 -7.63 19.65
C ARG A 260 17.44 -6.88 18.31
N ALA A 261 16.33 -6.36 17.82
CA ALA A 261 16.30 -5.53 16.61
C ALA A 261 16.99 -4.18 16.78
N ALA A 262 17.27 -3.74 18.02
CA ALA A 262 18.10 -2.57 18.30
C ALA A 262 19.60 -2.81 18.04
N ALA A 263 20.00 -4.06 17.80
CA ALA A 263 21.38 -4.41 17.53
C ALA A 263 21.91 -3.70 16.27
N PRO A 264 23.25 -3.55 16.16
CA PRO A 264 23.90 -3.07 14.96
C PRO A 264 23.45 -3.83 13.70
N HIS A 265 23.62 -3.15 12.56
CA HIS A 265 23.37 -3.71 11.24
C HIS A 265 24.02 -5.09 11.09
N GLY A 266 23.24 -6.06 10.59
CA GLY A 266 23.65 -7.44 10.34
C GLY A 266 23.31 -8.45 11.44
N LEU A 267 22.91 -8.00 12.64
CA LEU A 267 22.58 -8.87 13.78
C LEU A 267 21.07 -8.95 14.08
N ARG A 268 20.24 -8.30 13.25
CA ARG A 268 18.82 -8.10 13.52
C ARG A 268 18.00 -9.34 13.17
N PRO A 269 16.87 -9.58 13.88
CA PRO A 269 16.02 -10.72 13.59
C PRO A 269 15.48 -10.72 12.16
N THR A 270 15.46 -11.90 11.55
CA THR A 270 14.89 -12.12 10.22
C THR A 270 13.35 -12.14 10.26
N ALA A 271 12.70 -11.92 9.11
CA ALA A 271 11.25 -12.04 8.99
C ALA A 271 10.73 -13.42 9.45
N ARG A 272 11.44 -14.50 9.13
CA ARG A 272 11.15 -15.86 9.60
C ARG A 272 11.19 -16.01 11.13
N GLU A 273 12.12 -15.35 11.82
CA GLU A 273 12.15 -15.38 13.30
C GLU A 273 10.95 -14.65 13.89
N TRP A 274 10.54 -13.52 13.30
CA TRP A 274 9.31 -12.84 13.67
C TRP A 274 8.07 -13.71 13.46
N LEU A 275 7.96 -14.43 12.33
CA LEU A 275 6.86 -15.40 12.11
C LEU A 275 6.83 -16.49 13.17
N GLN A 276 8.01 -16.99 13.57
CA GLN A 276 8.09 -17.99 14.63
C GLN A 276 7.58 -17.43 15.96
N ALA A 277 7.98 -16.22 16.34
CA ALA A 277 7.51 -15.56 17.54
C ALA A 277 5.98 -15.32 17.53
N LEU A 278 5.45 -14.83 16.41
CA LEU A 278 4.02 -14.55 16.24
C LEU A 278 3.15 -15.81 16.20
N SER A 279 3.72 -16.98 15.86
CA SER A 279 2.97 -18.24 15.82
C SER A 279 2.54 -18.77 17.19
N GLY A 280 3.07 -18.22 18.29
CA GLY A 280 2.77 -18.68 19.65
C GLY A 280 3.22 -20.11 19.96
N ARG A 281 4.00 -20.74 19.07
CA ARG A 281 4.51 -22.10 19.30
C ARG A 281 5.47 -22.09 20.48
N LYS A 282 5.18 -22.92 21.49
CA LYS A 282 6.07 -23.16 22.62
C LYS A 282 7.42 -23.65 22.11
N TRP A 283 8.47 -22.92 22.45
CA TRP A 283 9.83 -23.32 22.14
C TRP A 283 10.20 -24.50 23.04
N ILE A 284 10.26 -25.70 22.49
CA ILE A 284 10.84 -26.84 23.20
C ILE A 284 12.35 -26.69 23.06
N ALA A 285 13.02 -26.37 24.16
CA ALA A 285 14.48 -26.39 24.21
C ALA A 285 14.96 -27.82 23.91
N VAL A 286 15.34 -28.08 22.67
CA VAL A 286 16.00 -29.33 22.29
C VAL A 286 17.42 -29.22 22.81
N LYS A 287 17.79 -30.05 23.80
CA LYS A 287 19.19 -30.22 24.17
C LYS A 287 19.94 -30.61 22.90
N PRO A 288 20.99 -29.88 22.48
CA PRO A 288 21.76 -30.29 21.31
C PRO A 288 22.26 -31.72 21.56
N PRO A 289 22.12 -32.64 20.58
CA PRO A 289 22.75 -33.94 20.71
C PRO A 289 24.23 -33.70 21.00
N PRO A 290 24.87 -34.48 21.89
CA PRO A 290 26.29 -34.32 22.16
C PRO A 290 27.01 -34.33 20.81
N VAL A 291 27.79 -33.28 20.56
CA VAL A 291 28.66 -33.20 19.38
C VAL A 291 29.46 -34.49 19.39
N ARG A 292 29.22 -35.37 18.42
CA ARG A 292 30.04 -36.56 18.25
C ARG A 292 31.42 -36.01 17.91
N VAL A 293 32.31 -36.01 18.90
CA VAL A 293 33.73 -35.74 18.70
C VAL A 293 34.14 -36.68 17.57
N GLN A 294 34.49 -36.10 16.41
CA GLN A 294 35.08 -36.87 15.34
C GLN A 294 36.36 -37.45 15.94
N GLN A 295 36.34 -38.74 16.25
CA GLN A 295 37.59 -39.44 16.56
C GLN A 295 38.49 -39.24 15.36
N ALA A 296 39.72 -38.79 15.63
CA ALA A 296 40.74 -38.63 14.61
C ALA A 296 40.77 -39.90 13.76
N THR A 297 40.58 -39.72 12.45
CA THR A 297 40.67 -40.81 11.50
C THR A 297 42.07 -41.41 11.66
N PRO A 298 42.22 -42.72 11.96
CA PRO A 298 43.54 -43.31 12.07
C PRO A 298 44.29 -43.08 10.75
N THR A 299 45.45 -42.45 10.87
CA THR A 299 46.33 -42.02 9.76
C THR A 299 47.01 -43.21 9.10
N ASN A 300 46.24 -44.17 8.61
CA ASN A 300 46.71 -45.13 7.63
C ASN A 300 45.91 -44.90 6.35
N LEU A 301 46.28 -43.84 5.65
CA LEU A 301 45.98 -43.72 4.23
C LEU A 301 46.72 -44.86 3.53
N ALA A 302 46.00 -45.92 3.19
CA ALA A 302 46.49 -46.87 2.20
C ALA A 302 46.85 -46.08 0.93
N PRO A 303 48.04 -46.27 0.35
CA PRO A 303 48.46 -45.51 -0.82
C PRO A 303 47.46 -45.76 -1.96
N LEU A 304 46.96 -44.68 -2.57
CA LEU A 304 46.18 -44.77 -3.80
C LEU A 304 47.05 -45.43 -4.87
N VAL A 305 46.70 -46.67 -5.21
CA VAL A 305 47.26 -47.36 -6.37
C VAL A 305 46.76 -46.66 -7.63
N THR A 306 47.61 -45.79 -8.18
CA THR A 306 47.47 -45.24 -9.53
C THR A 306 48.17 -46.15 -10.52
N THR A 307 47.44 -47.09 -11.13
CA THR A 307 47.73 -47.58 -12.49
C THR A 307 46.56 -48.40 -13.04
N SER A 308 46.04 -47.93 -14.18
CA SER A 308 45.34 -48.63 -15.28
C SER A 308 44.94 -50.11 -15.10
N GLN A 309 44.00 -50.43 -14.22
CA GLN A 309 43.20 -51.65 -14.36
C GLN A 309 41.72 -51.29 -14.51
N GLN A 310 41.11 -51.89 -15.52
CA GLN A 310 39.74 -51.69 -15.95
C GLN A 310 38.79 -51.73 -14.75
N ARG A 311 38.03 -50.63 -14.56
CA ARG A 311 36.94 -50.61 -13.58
C ARG A 311 35.89 -51.63 -14.01
N ILE A 312 35.88 -52.78 -13.34
CA ILE A 312 34.77 -53.73 -13.42
C ILE A 312 33.62 -53.11 -12.62
N TRP A 313 32.61 -52.60 -13.32
CA TRP A 313 31.36 -52.20 -12.70
C TRP A 313 30.60 -53.44 -12.26
N ARG A 314 30.40 -53.61 -10.95
CA ARG A 314 29.42 -54.55 -10.40
C ARG A 314 28.16 -53.78 -10.04
N PRO A 315 27.04 -53.95 -10.77
CA PRO A 315 25.78 -53.37 -10.35
C PRO A 315 25.35 -54.04 -9.05
N ILE A 316 25.09 -53.24 -8.02
CA ILE A 316 24.46 -53.69 -6.78
C ILE A 316 22.95 -53.59 -6.99
N SER A 317 22.26 -54.73 -7.00
CA SER A 317 20.80 -54.76 -6.94
C SER A 317 20.35 -54.58 -5.50
N LEU A 318 19.44 -53.62 -5.26
CA LEU A 318 18.72 -53.49 -4.00
C LEU A 318 17.90 -54.77 -3.74
N PRO A 319 17.84 -55.30 -2.51
CA PRO A 319 17.02 -56.49 -2.23
C PRO A 319 15.54 -56.13 -2.42
N GLY A 320 14.87 -56.78 -3.37
CA GLY A 320 13.40 -56.70 -3.49
C GLY A 320 12.82 -56.31 -4.85
N GLN A 321 13.60 -56.16 -5.93
CA GLN A 321 13.03 -56.06 -7.28
C GLN A 321 13.35 -57.31 -8.10
N ALA A 322 12.31 -58.13 -8.29
CA ALA A 322 12.30 -59.22 -9.25
C ALA A 322 12.52 -58.68 -10.67
N GLN A 323 13.47 -59.28 -11.39
CA GLN A 323 13.84 -58.94 -12.76
C GLN A 323 12.75 -59.40 -13.75
N ALA A 324 12.29 -58.48 -14.60
CA ALA A 324 11.65 -58.80 -15.86
C ALA A 324 12.74 -59.06 -16.93
N PRO A 325 12.71 -60.17 -17.70
CA PRO A 325 13.76 -60.48 -18.67
C PRO A 325 13.62 -59.67 -19.96
N SER A 326 14.75 -59.14 -20.44
CA SER A 326 14.89 -58.41 -21.69
C SER A 326 15.43 -59.30 -22.84
N ALA A 327 14.60 -59.43 -23.88
CA ALA A 327 14.81 -59.47 -25.34
C ALA A 327 16.09 -60.06 -25.99
N SER A 328 15.88 -60.88 -27.04
CA SER A 328 16.26 -60.67 -28.48
C SER A 328 16.21 -62.00 -29.27
N PRO A 329 16.27 -62.09 -30.64
CA PRO A 329 16.53 -61.07 -31.68
C PRO A 329 15.59 -61.08 -32.92
N LYS A 330 15.78 -60.11 -33.83
CA LYS A 330 15.05 -59.88 -35.11
C LYS A 330 15.52 -60.77 -36.28
N ARG A 331 14.63 -61.08 -37.24
CA ARG A 331 14.93 -61.02 -38.71
C ARG A 331 13.66 -61.00 -39.63
N ALA A 332 13.70 -60.08 -40.61
CA ALA A 332 13.10 -59.89 -41.96
C ALA A 332 11.85 -60.71 -42.44
N VAL A 333 10.97 -60.31 -43.38
CA VAL A 333 11.03 -59.66 -44.75
C VAL A 333 9.56 -59.18 -45.13
N PRO A 334 9.16 -58.75 -46.38
CA PRO A 334 9.14 -57.40 -46.98
C PRO A 334 7.70 -56.88 -47.40
N PRO A 335 7.44 -56.11 -48.50
CA PRO A 335 6.61 -54.89 -48.46
C PRO A 335 5.25 -54.96 -49.19
N ALA A 336 4.35 -54.01 -48.94
CA ALA A 336 3.26 -53.67 -49.88
C ALA A 336 2.83 -52.20 -49.72
N ALA A 337 2.82 -51.48 -50.84
CA ALA A 337 2.33 -50.12 -51.02
C ALA A 337 0.85 -50.13 -51.51
N PRO A 338 0.28 -49.04 -52.09
CA PRO A 338 -0.44 -47.97 -51.40
C PRO A 338 -1.89 -47.77 -51.92
N ALA A 339 -2.73 -47.00 -51.20
CA ALA A 339 -3.93 -46.23 -51.66
C ALA A 339 -4.88 -46.03 -50.46
N ARG A 340 -5.73 -45.01 -50.30
CA ARG A 340 -6.04 -43.70 -50.92
C ARG A 340 -6.91 -42.93 -49.89
N PRO A 341 -7.22 -41.63 -50.09
CA PRO A 341 -7.65 -40.72 -49.03
C PRO A 341 -9.16 -40.41 -48.94
N ARG A 342 -9.60 -40.02 -47.72
CA ARG A 342 -10.71 -39.11 -47.30
C ARG A 342 -12.15 -39.37 -47.79
N PRO A 343 -13.17 -38.94 -46.99
CA PRO A 343 -13.77 -37.61 -47.19
C PRO A 343 -14.01 -36.86 -45.85
N LYS A 344 -13.65 -35.58 -45.66
CA LYS A 344 -14.39 -34.34 -46.04
C LYS A 344 -15.90 -34.40 -45.79
N VAL A 345 -16.34 -33.94 -44.62
CA VAL A 345 -17.72 -33.51 -44.39
C VAL A 345 -17.84 -32.03 -44.77
N LYS A 346 -18.79 -31.75 -45.67
CA LYS A 346 -19.12 -30.45 -46.24
C LYS A 346 -20.17 -29.72 -45.40
N SER A 347 -20.14 -28.41 -45.55
CA SER A 347 -21.01 -27.36 -45.07
C SER A 347 -22.29 -27.14 -45.91
N VAL A 348 -23.23 -26.36 -45.34
CA VAL A 348 -24.32 -25.52 -45.97
C VAL A 348 -25.63 -26.32 -46.29
N PRO A 349 -26.89 -25.78 -46.13
CA PRO A 349 -27.26 -24.37 -46.33
C PRO A 349 -28.30 -23.68 -45.42
N LYS A 350 -28.32 -22.35 -45.59
CA LYS A 350 -29.35 -21.36 -45.23
C LYS A 350 -30.61 -21.56 -46.11
N PRO A 351 -31.79 -21.07 -45.67
CA PRO A 351 -32.49 -20.14 -46.55
C PRO A 351 -33.03 -18.89 -45.84
N SER A 352 -33.46 -17.95 -46.67
CA SER A 352 -33.79 -16.55 -46.46
C SER A 352 -35.30 -16.29 -46.31
N SER A 353 -35.63 -15.18 -45.63
CA SER A 353 -36.70 -14.18 -45.87
C SER A 353 -38.16 -14.61 -46.13
N ALA A 354 -39.11 -14.10 -45.31
CA ALA A 354 -40.04 -12.99 -45.65
C ALA A 354 -41.23 -12.87 -44.65
N SER A 355 -41.56 -11.62 -44.28
CA SER A 355 -42.87 -10.93 -44.06
C SER A 355 -44.10 -11.72 -43.55
N ALA A 356 -45.05 -11.26 -42.74
CA ALA A 356 -45.58 -9.98 -42.25
C ALA A 356 -46.37 -10.28 -40.93
N SER A 357 -46.80 -9.40 -40.02
CA SER A 357 -47.72 -8.24 -40.14
C SER A 357 -47.85 -7.61 -38.73
N GLY A 358 -48.10 -6.28 -38.65
CA GLY A 358 -48.23 -5.48 -37.41
C GLY A 358 -49.54 -5.69 -36.60
N PRO A 359 -50.02 -4.73 -35.78
CA PRO A 359 -49.77 -3.29 -35.82
C PRO A 359 -49.49 -2.56 -34.48
N GLN A 360 -49.06 -1.31 -34.66
CA GLN A 360 -49.02 -0.13 -33.78
C GLN A 360 -50.45 0.29 -33.29
N PRO A 361 -50.66 1.28 -32.37
CA PRO A 361 -50.17 2.66 -32.54
C PRO A 361 -49.85 3.58 -31.33
N ALA A 362 -49.15 4.66 -31.70
CA ALA A 362 -49.17 6.09 -31.30
C ALA A 362 -49.18 6.49 -29.80
N SER A 363 -48.18 7.22 -29.27
CA SER A 363 -47.72 8.61 -29.52
C SER A 363 -48.78 9.68 -29.28
N LEU A 364 -48.60 10.51 -28.24
CA LEU A 364 -48.95 11.94 -28.29
C LEU A 364 -48.00 12.78 -27.42
N ARG A 365 -47.42 13.76 -28.10
CA ARG A 365 -46.69 14.95 -27.67
C ARG A 365 -47.70 15.96 -27.11
N ASN A 366 -47.34 16.74 -26.08
CA ASN A 366 -47.58 18.20 -26.05
C ASN A 366 -47.00 18.90 -24.82
N GLN A 367 -46.77 20.19 -25.03
CA GLN A 367 -45.92 21.12 -24.30
C GLN A 367 -46.79 22.08 -23.42
N PRO A 368 -46.30 23.22 -22.89
CA PRO A 368 -46.45 23.66 -21.49
C PRO A 368 -47.61 24.63 -21.23
N GLY A 369 -47.92 24.92 -19.95
CA GLY A 369 -48.74 26.09 -19.60
C GLY A 369 -49.20 26.26 -18.14
N LYS A 370 -48.91 27.47 -17.62
CA LYS A 370 -49.75 28.34 -16.75
C LYS A 370 -49.94 28.06 -15.26
N SER A 371 -49.21 28.85 -14.48
CA SER A 371 -49.71 29.89 -13.54
C SER A 371 -51.10 29.74 -12.91
N THR A 372 -51.13 29.71 -11.58
CA THR A 372 -52.26 30.19 -10.76
C THR A 372 -51.73 30.90 -9.52
N GLN A 373 -52.14 32.17 -9.39
CA GLN A 373 -52.01 33.01 -8.20
C GLN A 373 -52.83 32.45 -7.04
N PRO A 374 -52.51 32.87 -5.80
CA PRO A 374 -53.55 33.27 -4.86
C PRO A 374 -53.38 34.73 -4.39
N SER A 375 -54.52 35.41 -4.25
CA SER A 375 -54.70 36.77 -3.73
C SER A 375 -54.70 36.81 -2.16
N PRO A 376 -54.75 37.98 -1.51
CA PRO A 376 -53.92 38.31 -0.34
C PRO A 376 -54.65 38.20 1.03
N PRO A 377 -53.93 38.39 2.14
CA PRO A 377 -54.54 38.93 3.35
C PRO A 377 -54.04 40.34 3.71
N GLN A 378 -54.95 41.01 4.42
CA GLN A 378 -55.04 42.41 4.79
C GLN A 378 -53.94 42.94 5.71
N ALA A 379 -53.83 44.27 5.73
CA ALA A 379 -52.96 45.09 6.55
C ALA A 379 -53.11 44.86 8.07
N ARG A 380 -51.98 44.82 8.78
CA ARG A 380 -51.88 45.19 10.20
C ARG A 380 -50.63 46.04 10.44
N THR A 381 -50.85 47.06 11.26
CA THR A 381 -50.02 48.18 11.70
C THR A 381 -48.68 47.75 12.35
N PRO A 382 -47.61 48.57 12.31
CA PRO A 382 -46.31 48.23 12.89
C PRO A 382 -46.30 48.41 14.43
N LEU A 383 -45.73 47.44 15.15
CA LEU A 383 -45.33 47.54 16.56
C LEU A 383 -43.80 47.40 16.67
N PRO A 384 -43.18 47.98 17.71
CA PRO A 384 -41.87 48.63 17.62
C PRO A 384 -40.71 47.65 17.46
N ALA A 385 -39.65 48.13 16.78
CA ALA A 385 -38.39 47.44 16.59
C ALA A 385 -37.85 46.91 17.93
N ARG A 386 -37.85 45.59 18.09
CA ARG A 386 -36.95 44.95 19.05
C ARG A 386 -35.54 45.11 18.51
N ASN A 387 -34.78 45.95 19.20
CA ASN A 387 -33.34 46.09 19.04
C ASN A 387 -32.70 44.72 19.31
N THR A 388 -32.55 43.91 18.26
CA THR A 388 -31.69 42.74 18.26
C THR A 388 -30.44 43.18 17.53
N ALA A 389 -29.47 43.68 18.29
CA ALA A 389 -28.11 43.73 17.79
C ALA A 389 -27.78 42.31 17.28
N PRO A 390 -27.31 42.14 16.04
CA PRO A 390 -26.96 40.82 15.55
C PRO A 390 -25.84 40.30 16.45
N VAL A 391 -26.10 39.23 17.19
CA VAL A 391 -25.03 38.45 17.84
C VAL A 391 -24.10 38.05 16.69
N ALA A 392 -22.93 38.68 16.62
CA ALA A 392 -21.98 38.45 15.56
C ALA A 392 -21.69 36.95 15.55
N ARG A 393 -22.03 36.26 14.44
CA ARG A 393 -21.74 34.84 14.31
C ARG A 393 -20.24 34.67 14.52
N PRO A 394 -19.79 33.73 15.37
CA PRO A 394 -18.37 33.51 15.60
C PRO A 394 -17.70 33.27 14.25
N LYS A 395 -16.55 33.90 14.03
CA LYS A 395 -15.77 33.70 12.80
C LYS A 395 -15.42 32.22 12.65
N LEU A 396 -15.19 31.77 11.41
CA LEU A 396 -15.02 30.34 11.13
C LEU A 396 -13.80 29.76 11.87
N GLY A 397 -12.71 30.53 12.00
CA GLY A 397 -11.54 30.12 12.78
C GLY A 397 -11.87 29.82 14.24
N ALA A 398 -12.72 30.64 14.88
CA ALA A 398 -13.16 30.41 16.26
C ALA A 398 -14.04 29.16 16.38
N GLN A 399 -14.89 28.88 15.39
CA GLN A 399 -15.69 27.65 15.36
C GLN A 399 -14.82 26.39 15.22
N VAL A 400 -13.81 26.45 14.35
CA VAL A 400 -12.87 25.33 14.14
C VAL A 400 -12.09 25.04 15.42
N VAL A 401 -11.51 26.07 16.04
CA VAL A 401 -10.72 25.90 17.27
C VAL A 401 -11.55 25.41 18.46
N ALA A 402 -12.84 25.77 18.50
CA ALA A 402 -13.77 25.25 19.49
C ALA A 402 -14.33 23.84 19.18
N SER A 403 -14.04 23.29 18.00
CA SER A 403 -14.56 21.98 17.60
C SER A 403 -13.92 20.84 18.39
N ALA A 404 -14.68 19.77 18.63
CA ALA A 404 -14.16 18.56 19.27
C ALA A 404 -12.98 17.97 18.48
N ALA A 405 -13.08 18.00 17.15
CA ALA A 405 -12.04 17.62 16.19
C ALA A 405 -10.70 18.32 16.46
N PHE A 406 -10.73 19.65 16.62
CA PHE A 406 -9.54 20.44 16.87
C PHE A 406 -8.96 20.18 18.27
N VAL A 407 -9.81 20.13 19.29
CA VAL A 407 -9.39 19.86 20.68
C VAL A 407 -8.70 18.50 20.79
N GLU A 408 -9.24 17.48 20.10
CA GLU A 408 -8.64 16.15 20.04
C GLU A 408 -7.27 16.14 19.36
N GLN A 409 -7.13 16.81 18.22
CA GLN A 409 -5.85 16.92 17.52
C GLN A 409 -4.80 17.68 18.34
N ARG A 410 -5.22 18.76 19.00
CA ARG A 410 -4.38 19.57 19.88
C ARG A 410 -3.83 18.74 21.04
N ALA A 411 -4.67 17.89 21.63
CA ALA A 411 -4.27 16.96 22.69
C ALA A 411 -3.30 15.88 22.20
N THR A 412 -3.47 15.38 20.96
CA THR A 412 -2.66 14.30 20.38
C THR A 412 -1.25 14.78 20.01
N LEU A 413 -1.12 15.97 19.41
CA LEU A 413 0.17 16.52 18.97
C LEU A 413 0.98 17.18 20.11
N GLY A 414 0.36 17.42 21.26
CA GLY A 414 0.96 18.00 22.46
C GLY A 414 1.42 19.46 22.29
N ALA A 415 2.03 20.03 23.33
CA ALA A 415 2.49 21.43 23.42
C ALA A 415 3.61 21.84 22.42
N ARG A 416 3.87 21.03 21.38
CA ARG A 416 4.85 21.30 20.32
C ARG A 416 4.32 22.26 19.25
N ALA A 417 3.02 22.54 19.23
CA ALA A 417 2.45 23.58 18.38
C ALA A 417 2.74 24.97 18.96
N ARG A 418 3.66 25.72 18.31
CA ARG A 418 4.04 27.09 18.71
C ARG A 418 2.92 28.12 18.52
N PHE A 419 1.87 27.77 17.78
CA PHE A 419 0.69 28.60 17.62
C PHE A 419 -0.29 28.40 18.78
N THR A 420 -0.75 29.48 19.40
CA THR A 420 -1.91 29.40 20.32
C THR A 420 -3.19 29.14 19.54
N ASP A 421 -4.23 28.70 20.23
CA ASP A 421 -5.54 28.43 19.67
C ASP A 421 -6.14 29.70 19.03
N GLU A 422 -5.91 30.87 19.63
CA GLU A 422 -6.28 32.17 19.09
C GLU A 422 -5.48 32.52 17.82
N GLU A 423 -4.18 32.21 17.78
CA GLU A 423 -3.36 32.44 16.60
C GLU A 423 -3.77 31.53 15.43
N VAL A 424 -4.18 30.27 15.71
CA VAL A 424 -4.73 29.38 14.68
C VAL A 424 -6.07 29.90 14.16
N ALA A 425 -6.99 30.30 15.05
CA ALA A 425 -8.26 30.90 14.64
C ALA A 425 -8.04 32.13 13.76
N ARG A 426 -7.11 33.00 14.16
CA ARG A 426 -6.76 34.22 13.41
C ARG A 426 -6.14 33.89 12.04
N LEU A 427 -5.26 32.89 11.97
CA LEU A 427 -4.66 32.43 10.71
C LEU A 427 -5.75 31.97 9.72
N ILE A 428 -6.69 31.15 10.19
CA ILE A 428 -7.81 30.65 9.39
C ILE A 428 -8.65 31.81 8.85
N ASP A 429 -9.02 32.75 9.71
CA ASP A 429 -9.83 33.90 9.31
C ASP A 429 -9.09 34.80 8.28
N LEU A 430 -7.79 35.02 8.46
CA LEU A 430 -6.96 35.79 7.52
C LEU A 430 -6.87 35.12 6.14
N LEU A 431 -6.85 33.79 6.07
CA LEU A 431 -6.86 33.06 4.80
C LEU A 431 -8.23 33.17 4.12
N ILE A 432 -9.32 33.03 4.89
CA ILE A 432 -10.70 33.12 4.36
C ILE A 432 -10.99 34.52 3.79
N GLU A 433 -10.51 35.59 4.44
CA GLU A 433 -10.63 36.97 3.95
C GLU A 433 -10.06 37.17 2.53
N LYS A 434 -9.15 36.30 2.09
CA LYS A 434 -8.54 36.32 0.74
C LYS A 434 -8.92 35.10 -0.10
N GLY A 435 -10.08 34.50 0.17
CA GLY A 435 -10.58 33.37 -0.62
C GLY A 435 -9.77 32.08 -0.43
N GLY A 436 -9.05 31.95 0.68
CA GLY A 436 -8.29 30.76 1.05
C GLY A 436 -6.83 30.77 0.62
N ARG A 437 -6.29 31.82 -0.01
CA ARG A 437 -4.87 31.89 -0.40
C ARG A 437 -4.23 33.19 0.05
N ARG A 438 -3.06 33.13 0.69
CA ARG A 438 -2.29 34.32 1.08
C ARG A 438 -0.79 34.02 1.10
N SER A 439 0.05 35.03 0.82
CA SER A 439 1.50 34.86 0.90
C SER A 439 1.97 34.70 2.35
N VAL A 440 3.01 33.90 2.57
CA VAL A 440 3.60 33.66 3.89
C VAL A 440 4.22 34.94 4.45
N ALA A 441 4.83 35.78 3.61
CA ALA A 441 5.36 37.08 4.02
C ALA A 441 4.26 38.03 4.54
N GLU A 442 3.10 38.05 3.89
CA GLU A 442 1.96 38.85 4.35
C GLU A 442 1.35 38.30 5.64
N LEU A 443 1.25 36.97 5.76
CA LEU A 443 0.81 36.30 6.99
C LEU A 443 1.75 36.59 8.16
N ALA A 444 3.06 36.54 7.94
CA ALA A 444 4.08 36.88 8.93
C ALA A 444 3.86 38.30 9.46
N ARG A 445 3.69 39.27 8.56
CA ARG A 445 3.42 40.68 8.91
C ARG A 445 2.13 40.84 9.72
N LEU A 446 1.06 40.14 9.35
CA LEU A 446 -0.25 40.27 9.99
C LEU A 446 -0.36 39.55 11.34
N LEU A 447 0.40 38.47 11.51
CA LEU A 447 0.51 37.72 12.76
C LEU A 447 1.64 38.25 13.66
N GLY A 448 2.41 39.24 13.21
CA GLY A 448 3.51 39.82 13.98
C GLY A 448 4.70 38.88 14.16
N LYS A 449 4.92 37.97 13.20
CA LYS A 449 6.00 36.96 13.21
C LYS A 449 7.07 37.28 12.17
N LEU A 450 8.28 36.77 12.38
CA LEU A 450 9.37 36.88 11.40
C LEU A 450 9.13 35.89 10.24
N PRO A 451 9.32 36.30 8.96
CA PRO A 451 9.08 35.45 7.79
C PRO A 451 9.80 34.09 7.83
N ASP A 452 11.06 34.06 8.28
CA ASP A 452 11.83 32.81 8.32
C ASP A 452 11.35 31.85 9.42
N ARG A 453 10.78 32.39 10.50
CA ARG A 453 10.25 31.59 11.61
C ARG A 453 8.85 31.06 11.33
N ILE A 454 8.03 31.82 10.61
CA ILE A 454 6.63 31.45 10.41
C ILE A 454 6.50 30.17 9.57
N VAL A 455 7.38 29.92 8.58
CA VAL A 455 7.32 28.71 7.74
C VAL A 455 7.41 27.44 8.59
N MET A 456 8.40 27.36 9.49
CA MET A 456 8.56 26.23 10.40
C MET A 456 7.34 26.04 11.31
N GLU A 457 6.75 27.14 11.77
CA GLU A 457 5.59 27.10 12.66
C GLU A 457 4.30 26.73 11.91
N LEU A 458 4.15 27.17 10.66
CA LEU A 458 3.05 26.79 9.78
C LEU A 458 3.07 25.29 9.50
N GLY A 459 4.24 24.66 9.38
CA GLY A 459 4.33 23.19 9.33
C GLY A 459 3.70 22.50 10.54
N GLY A 460 3.73 23.14 11.72
CA GLY A 460 3.01 22.67 12.91
C GLY A 460 1.49 22.83 12.81
N VAL A 461 1.02 23.92 12.21
CA VAL A 461 -0.41 24.14 11.98
C VAL A 461 -0.96 23.24 10.89
N CYS A 462 -0.20 22.99 9.81
CA CYS A 462 -0.58 22.01 8.79
C CYS A 462 -0.75 20.62 9.41
N ARG A 463 0.16 20.18 10.30
CA ARG A 463 -0.02 18.92 11.03
C ARG A 463 -1.27 18.89 11.93
N LEU A 464 -1.67 20.04 12.46
CA LEU A 464 -2.84 20.16 13.34
C LEU A 464 -4.15 20.14 12.56
N LEU A 465 -4.17 20.71 11.35
CA LEU A 465 -5.39 20.86 10.54
C LEU A 465 -5.55 19.78 9.45
N ASN A 466 -4.48 19.14 9.00
CA ASN A 466 -4.55 18.11 7.96
C ASN A 466 -4.84 16.75 8.60
N LEU A 467 -6.11 16.32 8.52
CA LEU A 467 -6.56 15.02 9.02
C LEU A 467 -6.55 13.99 7.90
N ASP A 468 -6.12 12.75 8.21
CA ASP A 468 -6.12 11.60 7.30
C ASP A 468 -5.52 11.91 5.92
N ASP A 469 -4.38 12.61 5.94
CA ASP A 469 -3.59 13.05 4.77
C ASP A 469 -4.33 14.00 3.81
N GLU A 470 -5.48 14.55 4.21
CA GLU A 470 -6.12 15.58 3.43
C GLU A 470 -5.52 16.95 3.73
N GLN A 471 -5.15 17.65 2.66
CA GLN A 471 -4.56 18.98 2.71
C GLN A 471 -5.63 20.05 2.96
N VAL A 472 -6.11 20.15 4.20
CA VAL A 472 -6.92 21.30 4.65
C VAL A 472 -6.09 22.58 4.51
N LEU A 473 -4.81 22.51 4.87
CA LEU A 473 -3.84 23.59 4.80
C LEU A 473 -2.55 23.12 4.14
N GLU A 474 -2.10 23.81 3.10
CA GLU A 474 -0.93 23.45 2.31
C GLU A 474 -0.02 24.66 2.04
N LEU A 475 1.29 24.46 2.10
CA LEU A 475 2.29 25.42 1.62
C LEU A 475 2.57 25.15 0.14
N ARG A 476 2.56 26.20 -0.69
CA ARG A 476 2.79 26.17 -2.13
C ARG A 476 3.84 27.17 -2.55
N ASP A 477 4.30 27.03 -3.80
CA ASP A 477 5.26 27.94 -4.44
C ASP A 477 6.55 28.05 -3.62
N ASP A 478 7.21 26.92 -3.33
CA ASP A 478 8.41 26.85 -2.48
C ASP A 478 8.24 27.51 -1.10
N ASP A 479 7.16 27.13 -0.40
CA ASP A 479 6.76 27.66 0.91
C ASP A 479 6.46 29.18 0.96
N GLN A 480 6.22 29.82 -0.18
CA GLN A 480 5.91 31.25 -0.24
C GLN A 480 4.42 31.57 -0.09
N THR A 481 3.55 30.60 -0.34
CA THR A 481 2.09 30.76 -0.31
C THR A 481 1.48 29.75 0.63
N LEU A 482 0.54 30.17 1.47
CA LEU A 482 -0.31 29.26 2.25
C LEU A 482 -1.72 29.21 1.64
N GLN A 483 -2.23 28.00 1.43
CA GLN A 483 -3.54 27.75 0.86
C GLN A 483 -4.41 26.92 1.81
N LEU A 484 -5.65 27.35 2.00
CA LEU A 484 -6.68 26.74 2.83
C LEU A 484 -7.82 26.20 1.96
N ASN A 485 -8.13 24.92 2.09
CA ASN A 485 -9.30 24.29 1.52
C ASN A 485 -10.52 24.52 2.42
N ILE A 486 -11.28 25.58 2.14
CA ILE A 486 -12.42 26.01 2.99
C ILE A 486 -13.54 24.97 3.05
N PRO A 487 -14.00 24.33 1.94
CA PRO A 487 -14.97 23.25 2.01
C PRO A 487 -14.50 22.11 2.91
N LEU A 488 -13.26 21.66 2.74
CA LEU A 488 -12.69 20.56 3.50
C LEU A 488 -12.54 20.88 4.99
N LEU A 489 -12.12 22.11 5.33
CA LEU A 489 -12.06 22.59 6.72
C LEU A 489 -13.43 22.46 7.41
N LYS A 490 -14.51 22.85 6.71
CA LYS A 490 -15.88 22.77 7.25
C LYS A 490 -16.37 21.33 7.37
N GLU A 491 -16.07 20.50 6.38
CA GLU A 491 -16.40 19.07 6.39
C GLU A 491 -15.74 18.39 7.59
N GLN A 492 -14.42 18.56 7.75
CA GLN A 492 -13.63 17.84 8.76
C GLN A 492 -13.82 18.33 10.20
N PHE A 493 -13.96 19.64 10.43
CA PHE A 493 -14.01 20.18 11.79
C PHE A 493 -15.42 20.54 12.27
N LEU A 494 -16.35 20.81 11.34
CA LEU A 494 -17.71 21.27 11.66
C LEU A 494 -18.80 20.31 11.19
N GLY A 495 -18.47 19.24 10.46
CA GLY A 495 -19.43 18.27 9.94
C GLY A 495 -20.38 18.84 8.89
N VAL A 496 -20.00 19.97 8.24
CA VAL A 496 -20.82 20.60 7.20
C VAL A 496 -20.34 20.11 5.83
N THR A 497 -21.05 19.13 5.26
CA THR A 497 -20.90 18.74 3.85
C THR A 497 -21.51 19.81 2.95
N SER A 498 -20.80 20.18 1.88
CA SER A 498 -21.28 21.15 0.88
C SER A 498 -22.38 20.60 0.00
#